data_AF-A0A7S3Z950-F1
#
_entry.id   AF-A0A7S3Z950-F1
#
_cell.length_a   1.000
_cell.length_b   1.000
_cell.length_c   1.000
_cell.angle_alpha   90.00
_cell.angle_beta   90.00
_cell.angle_gamma   90.00
#
_symmetry.space_group_name_H-M   'P 1'
#
loop_
_entity.id
_entity.type
_entity.pdbx_description
1 polymer ?
#
loop_
_entity_poly.entity_id
_entity_poly.type
_entity_poly.pdbx_seq_one_letter_code
_entity_poly.pdbx_strand_id
1 'polypeptide(L)'
;MGDDSSDDEHVEVCLDEHGRIGGFSSCGISYDFRAFEAINRSDASLISKIKRDCVKSFSAQSSDSSGEYSAGHTFWIASNDKPKCLLEQIAKAIFEQHTGAVTDGSKNHTPLIAETSGAEFWSLCMESGDAVGWHWDKDYATESDGLNIHPHVATVTYLTDVGAPTMFLEKTVGSPIVGHSIAGPIKKGYLSWPQVGKHVSFDGRWLHGAPDELTDAFSRSNEDSRDSAEKEDTKSAKKRRNPPRSKKHQAKKSRKSTARLTSVPQRITFLVNVWLNHKPEYAKRMESRLQRKLSPALHRAPIRFVEHKFVETKKSFLDRRQKKSLRLTWPIAQSTTTPADLSLSLTNTAGANILGAAACGCLALKFREAEAQVLERRCSERLRSADGNC
;
A
#
# COMPACT_ATOMS: atom_id res chain seq x y z
N MET A 1 46.89 -4.37 27.74
CA MET A 1 46.05 -3.61 26.79
C MET A 1 45.13 -4.64 26.19
N GLY A 2 43.84 -4.57 26.55
CA GLY A 2 42.82 -5.51 26.07
C GLY A 2 42.51 -5.16 24.63
N ASP A 3 42.64 -6.16 23.76
CA ASP A 3 42.30 -6.09 22.34
C ASP A 3 40.80 -6.31 22.26
N ASP A 4 40.05 -5.22 22.13
CA ASP A 4 38.60 -5.20 21.96
C ASP A 4 38.34 -5.30 20.46
N SER A 5 38.54 -6.49 19.90
CA SER A 5 38.16 -6.79 18.52
C SER A 5 36.64 -6.98 18.49
N SER A 6 35.90 -5.90 18.24
CA SER A 6 34.52 -6.00 17.82
C SER A 6 34.49 -6.79 16.51
N ASP A 7 34.11 -8.06 16.58
CA ASP A 7 33.78 -8.86 15.40
C ASP A 7 32.58 -8.18 14.72
N ASP A 8 32.87 -7.27 13.78
CA ASP A 8 31.87 -6.73 12.87
C ASP A 8 31.39 -7.89 12.00
N GLU A 9 30.29 -8.52 12.39
CA GLU A 9 29.62 -9.58 11.63
C GLU A 9 29.14 -8.99 10.30
N HIS A 10 29.97 -9.07 9.25
CA HIS A 10 29.57 -8.71 7.91
C HIS A 10 28.44 -9.64 7.43
N VAL A 11 27.28 -9.06 7.10
CA VAL A 11 26.14 -9.81 6.54
C VAL A 11 26.47 -10.20 5.10
N GLU A 12 26.84 -11.46 4.86
CA GLU A 12 27.02 -11.98 3.51
C GLU A 12 25.65 -12.34 2.90
N VAL A 13 25.21 -11.54 1.92
CA VAL A 13 23.96 -11.78 1.19
C VAL A 13 24.24 -12.12 -0.27
N CYS A 14 23.92 -13.36 -0.66
CA CYS A 14 23.97 -13.79 -2.05
C CYS A 14 22.73 -13.30 -2.80
N LEU A 15 22.92 -12.48 -3.83
CA LEU A 15 21.85 -12.03 -4.71
C LEU A 15 21.84 -12.79 -6.04
N ASP A 16 20.67 -12.98 -6.64
CA ASP A 16 20.52 -13.51 -7.99
C ASP A 16 20.76 -12.44 -9.07
N GLU A 17 20.69 -12.84 -10.34
CA GLU A 17 20.86 -11.97 -11.51
C GLU A 17 19.83 -10.82 -11.61
N HIS A 18 18.78 -10.87 -10.80
CA HIS A 18 17.78 -9.83 -10.68
C HIS A 18 18.01 -8.96 -9.43
N GLY A 19 18.94 -9.29 -8.54
CA GLY A 19 19.15 -8.56 -7.29
C GLY A 19 18.14 -8.93 -6.19
N ARG A 20 17.57 -10.14 -6.23
CA ARG A 20 16.83 -10.73 -5.10
C ARG A 20 17.76 -11.62 -4.31
N ILE A 21 17.42 -11.93 -3.05
CA ILE A 21 18.13 -12.99 -2.31
C ILE A 21 18.05 -14.30 -3.13
N GLY A 22 19.22 -14.86 -3.42
CA GLY A 22 19.42 -15.92 -4.38
C GLY A 22 18.87 -17.27 -3.92
N GLY A 23 18.79 -18.22 -4.86
CA GLY A 23 18.36 -19.60 -4.59
C GLY A 23 16.87 -19.89 -4.83
N PHE A 24 16.07 -18.86 -5.14
CA PHE A 24 14.61 -19.00 -5.21
C PHE A 24 13.98 -18.66 -6.58
N SER A 25 14.77 -18.17 -7.54
CA SER A 25 14.26 -17.75 -8.85
C SER A 25 13.60 -18.89 -9.66
N SER A 26 13.94 -20.14 -9.39
CA SER A 26 13.34 -21.33 -10.02
C SER A 26 12.30 -22.05 -9.17
N CYS A 27 11.94 -21.51 -8.00
CA CYS A 27 11.06 -22.18 -7.03
C CYS A 27 9.55 -21.92 -7.24
N GLY A 28 9.14 -21.46 -8.42
CA GLY A 28 7.72 -21.22 -8.74
C GLY A 28 7.08 -20.03 -8.02
N ILE A 29 7.88 -19.15 -7.39
CA ILE A 29 7.39 -17.88 -6.85
C ILE A 29 6.96 -16.98 -8.00
N SER A 30 5.76 -16.41 -7.88
CA SER A 30 5.24 -15.45 -8.85
C SER A 30 5.67 -14.04 -8.48
N TYR A 31 6.46 -13.40 -9.35
CA TYR A 31 6.84 -11.99 -9.22
C TYR A 31 5.91 -11.04 -10.03
N ASP A 32 4.95 -11.59 -10.77
CA ASP A 32 3.96 -10.79 -11.50
C ASP A 32 2.99 -10.07 -10.55
N PHE A 33 2.40 -8.97 -11.03
CA PHE A 33 1.26 -8.37 -10.35
C PHE A 33 0.06 -9.31 -10.38
N ARG A 34 -0.46 -9.68 -9.20
CA ARG A 34 -1.66 -10.52 -9.07
C ARG A 34 -2.65 -9.88 -8.13
N ALA A 35 -3.92 -10.10 -8.40
CA ALA A 35 -5.02 -9.58 -7.60
C ALA A 35 -5.96 -10.72 -7.21
N PHE A 36 -6.43 -10.70 -5.97
CA PHE A 36 -7.22 -11.76 -5.38
C PHE A 36 -8.37 -11.18 -4.56
N GLU A 37 -9.48 -11.91 -4.51
CA GLU A 37 -10.39 -11.85 -3.37
C GLU A 37 -9.80 -12.78 -2.31
N ALA A 38 -9.36 -12.22 -1.17
CA ALA A 38 -8.63 -12.97 -0.14
C ALA A 38 -9.42 -13.12 1.15
N ILE A 39 -10.13 -12.07 1.57
CA ILE A 39 -10.97 -12.09 2.77
C ILE A 39 -12.43 -11.96 2.33
N ASN A 40 -13.29 -12.83 2.83
CA ASN A 40 -14.72 -12.77 2.51
C ASN A 40 -15.32 -11.46 3.02
N ARG A 41 -15.56 -10.52 2.10
CA ARG A 41 -16.14 -9.20 2.39
C ARG A 41 -17.54 -9.25 3.02
N SER A 42 -18.23 -10.38 2.91
CA SER A 42 -19.56 -10.60 3.52
C SER A 42 -19.46 -10.90 5.01
N ASP A 43 -18.29 -11.32 5.52
CA ASP A 43 -18.05 -11.52 6.96
C ASP A 43 -17.68 -10.19 7.63
N ALA A 44 -18.70 -9.35 7.84
CA ALA A 44 -18.55 -8.04 8.46
C ALA A 44 -17.96 -8.12 9.89
N SER A 45 -18.21 -9.21 10.61
CA SER A 45 -17.69 -9.44 11.96
C SER A 45 -16.18 -9.65 11.93
N LEU A 46 -15.70 -10.52 11.05
CA LEU A 46 -14.28 -10.74 10.83
C LEU A 46 -13.58 -9.46 10.36
N ILE A 47 -14.10 -8.79 9.33
CA ILE A 47 -13.52 -7.55 8.82
C ILE A 47 -13.41 -6.50 9.93
N SER A 48 -14.43 -6.36 10.77
CA SER A 48 -14.41 -5.43 11.91
C SER A 48 -13.34 -5.80 12.95
N LYS A 49 -13.13 -7.10 13.22
CA LYS A 49 -12.06 -7.56 14.12
C LYS A 49 -10.68 -7.21 13.55
N ILE A 50 -10.44 -7.51 12.28
CA ILE A 50 -9.14 -7.25 11.63
C ILE A 50 -8.88 -5.74 11.60
N LYS A 51 -9.84 -4.91 11.17
CA LYS A 51 -9.71 -3.44 11.19
C LYS A 51 -9.33 -2.91 12.56
N ARG A 52 -10.04 -3.33 13.61
CA ARG A 52 -9.76 -2.90 14.99
C ARG A 52 -8.36 -3.31 15.42
N ASP A 53 -7.91 -4.50 15.05
CA ASP A 53 -6.57 -4.97 15.38
C ASP A 53 -5.50 -4.21 14.61
N CYS A 54 -5.72 -3.92 13.31
CA CYS A 54 -4.86 -3.06 12.51
C CYS A 54 -4.73 -1.64 13.08
N VAL A 55 -5.83 -1.04 13.54
CA VAL A 55 -5.79 0.29 14.18
C VAL A 55 -5.00 0.25 15.49
N LYS A 56 -5.11 -0.84 16.27
CA LYS A 56 -4.33 -1.01 17.51
C LYS A 56 -2.85 -1.27 17.28
N SER A 57 -2.49 -1.96 16.20
CA SER A 57 -1.09 -2.26 15.84
C SER A 57 -0.44 -1.15 15.03
N PHE A 58 -1.23 -0.22 14.49
CA PHE A 58 -0.71 0.92 13.73
C PHE A 58 0.12 1.80 14.64
N SER A 59 1.38 1.98 14.27
CA SER A 59 2.37 2.69 15.09
C SER A 59 3.11 3.78 14.33
N ALA A 60 2.82 3.97 13.02
CA ALA A 60 3.39 5.07 12.28
C ALA A 60 2.92 6.39 12.90
N GLN A 61 3.88 7.24 13.25
CA GLN A 61 3.65 8.59 13.72
C GLN A 61 4.03 9.55 12.60
N SER A 62 3.23 10.59 12.37
CA SER A 62 3.68 11.77 11.61
C SER A 62 4.87 12.37 12.37
N SER A 63 6.07 12.31 11.80
CA SER A 63 7.24 12.91 12.42
C SER A 63 7.12 14.43 12.35
N ASP A 64 6.93 15.08 13.50
CA ASP A 64 7.11 16.53 13.65
C ASP A 64 8.60 16.95 13.69
N SER A 65 9.53 16.01 13.47
CA SER A 65 10.97 16.29 13.54
C SER A 65 11.81 15.29 12.73
N SER A 66 12.47 15.79 11.68
CA SER A 66 13.80 15.40 11.15
C SER A 66 14.11 13.94 10.76
N GLY A 67 13.15 13.04 10.60
CA GLY A 67 13.40 11.68 10.07
C GLY A 67 12.97 11.55 8.61
N GLU A 68 13.86 11.02 7.75
CA GLU A 68 13.63 10.77 6.31
C GLU A 68 12.60 9.65 6.04
N TYR A 69 12.30 8.81 7.04
CA TYR A 69 11.37 7.69 6.93
C TYR A 69 10.25 7.72 7.99
N SER A 70 9.10 7.12 7.67
CA SER A 70 7.99 6.94 8.62
C SER A 70 8.43 6.05 9.79
N ALA A 71 8.47 6.60 11.02
CA ALA A 71 8.97 5.95 12.24
C ALA A 71 8.09 4.81 12.81
N GLY A 72 7.29 4.15 11.97
CA GLY A 72 6.44 3.03 12.38
C GLY A 72 7.23 1.74 12.58
N HIS A 73 6.73 0.84 13.44
CA HIS A 73 7.30 -0.49 13.60
C HIS A 73 6.64 -1.50 12.65
N THR A 74 7.47 -2.35 12.04
CA THR A 74 7.01 -3.57 11.37
C THR A 74 7.17 -4.77 12.30
N PHE A 75 6.32 -5.77 12.10
CA PHE A 75 6.30 -6.99 12.90
C PHE A 75 6.80 -8.18 12.10
N TRP A 76 7.41 -9.16 12.77
CA TRP A 76 7.94 -10.39 12.16
C TRP A 76 7.25 -11.64 12.71
N ILE A 77 6.91 -12.57 11.82
CA ILE A 77 6.61 -13.96 12.14
C ILE A 77 7.43 -14.90 11.24
N ALA A 78 8.26 -15.76 11.86
CA ALA A 78 9.07 -16.73 11.12
C ALA A 78 8.22 -17.86 10.53
N SER A 79 8.73 -18.51 9.49
CA SER A 79 8.05 -19.59 8.77
C SER A 79 7.77 -20.82 9.66
N ASN A 80 8.56 -21.05 10.71
CA ASN A 80 8.35 -22.13 11.69
C ASN A 80 7.60 -21.69 12.97
N ASP A 81 7.36 -20.39 13.18
CA ASP A 81 6.63 -19.92 14.35
C ASP A 81 5.13 -20.20 14.24
N LYS A 82 4.47 -20.43 15.39
CA LYS A 82 3.00 -20.49 15.47
C LYS A 82 2.41 -19.09 15.71
N PRO A 83 1.35 -18.69 15.00
CA PRO A 83 0.72 -17.39 15.20
C PRO A 83 0.02 -17.34 16.56
N LYS A 84 0.22 -16.24 17.29
CA LYS A 84 -0.35 -15.98 18.62
C LYS A 84 -1.57 -15.06 18.56
N CYS A 85 -1.72 -14.30 17.49
CA CYS A 85 -2.87 -13.43 17.26
C CYS A 85 -3.39 -13.53 15.82
N LEU A 86 -4.54 -12.92 15.55
CA LEU A 86 -5.19 -12.94 14.25
C LEU A 86 -4.34 -12.32 13.14
N LEU A 87 -3.62 -11.22 13.42
CA LEU A 87 -2.77 -10.56 12.42
C LEU A 87 -1.57 -11.43 12.02
N GLU A 88 -0.88 -12.03 13.00
CA GLU A 88 0.18 -13.02 12.74
C GLU A 88 -0.33 -14.21 11.93
N GLN A 89 -1.55 -14.70 12.24
CA GLN A 89 -2.15 -15.80 11.49
C GLN A 89 -2.41 -15.44 10.03
N ILE A 90 -2.89 -14.22 9.76
CA ILE A 90 -3.10 -13.73 8.39
C ILE A 90 -1.77 -13.54 7.66
N ALA A 91 -0.78 -12.92 8.31
CA ALA A 91 0.56 -12.73 7.74
C ALA A 91 1.22 -14.06 7.37
N LYS A 92 1.15 -15.05 8.27
CA LYS A 92 1.67 -16.39 8.02
C LYS A 92 0.96 -17.08 6.85
N ALA A 93 -0.36 -16.98 6.76
CA ALA A 93 -1.11 -17.56 5.64
C ALA A 93 -0.81 -16.88 4.29
N ILE A 94 -0.50 -15.57 4.28
CA ILE A 94 -0.02 -14.86 3.09
C ILE A 94 1.37 -15.36 2.69
N PHE A 95 2.29 -15.52 3.65
CA PHE A 95 3.60 -16.13 3.40
C PHE A 95 3.45 -17.52 2.74
N GLU A 96 2.70 -18.43 3.38
CA GLU A 96 2.49 -19.79 2.90
C GLU A 96 1.85 -19.82 1.50
N GLN A 97 0.90 -18.92 1.22
CA GLN A 97 0.28 -18.81 -0.11
C GLN A 97 1.28 -18.48 -1.21
N HIS A 98 2.23 -17.58 -0.94
CA HIS A 98 3.19 -17.10 -1.94
C HIS A 98 4.48 -17.92 -1.98
N THR A 99 4.70 -18.81 -1.02
CA THR A 99 5.88 -19.68 -0.92
C THR A 99 5.59 -21.17 -1.05
N GLY A 100 4.33 -21.59 -1.21
CA GLY A 100 3.93 -23.00 -1.25
C GLY A 100 4.74 -23.88 -2.23
N ALA A 101 5.10 -23.34 -3.39
CA ALA A 101 5.94 -24.06 -4.37
C ALA A 101 7.39 -24.28 -3.91
N VAL A 102 7.92 -23.43 -3.02
CA VAL A 102 9.25 -23.56 -2.40
C VAL A 102 9.23 -24.69 -1.36
N THR A 103 8.14 -24.79 -0.58
CA THR A 103 8.03 -25.75 0.54
C THR A 103 7.72 -27.18 0.10
N ASP A 104 7.26 -27.40 -1.13
CA ASP A 104 6.91 -28.72 -1.67
C ASP A 104 8.13 -29.56 -2.13
N GLY A 105 9.35 -29.16 -1.77
CA GLY A 105 10.52 -30.05 -1.81
C GLY A 105 11.09 -30.33 -3.20
N SER A 106 10.98 -29.40 -4.14
CA SER A 106 11.69 -29.51 -5.42
C SER A 106 13.20 -29.65 -5.18
N LYS A 107 13.77 -30.71 -5.75
CA LYS A 107 15.06 -31.31 -5.35
C LYS A 107 16.32 -30.52 -5.72
N ASN A 108 16.19 -29.32 -6.29
CA ASN A 108 17.31 -28.54 -6.86
C ASN A 108 17.36 -27.09 -6.36
N HIS A 109 16.91 -26.81 -5.13
CA HIS A 109 16.83 -25.44 -4.61
C HIS A 109 17.63 -25.22 -3.33
N THR A 110 18.02 -23.97 -3.10
CA THR A 110 18.60 -23.54 -1.83
C THR A 110 17.62 -23.87 -0.71
N PRO A 111 18.06 -24.50 0.39
CA PRO A 111 17.17 -24.82 1.49
C PRO A 111 16.59 -23.55 2.10
N LEU A 112 15.28 -23.59 2.39
CA LEU A 112 14.60 -22.56 3.17
C LEU A 112 15.12 -22.61 4.62
N ILE A 113 15.71 -21.51 5.09
CA ILE A 113 16.13 -21.33 6.47
C ILE A 113 14.95 -20.78 7.23
N ALA A 114 14.36 -21.59 8.10
CA ALA A 114 13.04 -21.32 8.63
C ALA A 114 13.01 -20.07 9.53
N GLU A 115 14.11 -19.78 10.21
CA GLU A 115 14.30 -18.68 11.17
C GLU A 115 14.39 -17.31 10.49
N THR A 116 14.99 -17.27 9.30
CA THR A 116 15.18 -16.07 8.48
C THR A 116 14.23 -16.01 7.30
N SER A 117 13.35 -16.99 7.13
CA SER A 117 12.25 -16.94 6.17
C SER A 117 10.95 -16.67 6.90
N GLY A 118 10.13 -15.75 6.41
CA GLY A 118 8.90 -15.40 7.09
C GLY A 118 8.17 -14.21 6.50
N ALA A 119 7.21 -13.73 7.29
CA ALA A 119 6.43 -12.55 6.96
C ALA A 119 6.83 -11.39 7.86
N GLU A 120 7.24 -10.30 7.23
CA GLU A 120 7.21 -8.98 7.83
C GLU A 120 5.83 -8.35 7.55
N PHE A 121 5.18 -7.77 8.54
CA PHE A 121 3.84 -7.21 8.37
C PHE A 121 3.58 -5.97 9.22
N TRP A 122 2.69 -5.11 8.72
CA TRP A 122 2.23 -3.91 9.42
C TRP A 122 0.86 -3.49 8.90
N SER A 123 0.23 -2.53 9.58
CA SER A 123 -0.99 -1.88 9.13
C SER A 123 -0.69 -0.45 8.71
N LEU A 124 -1.51 0.09 7.80
CA LEU A 124 -1.63 1.52 7.57
C LEU A 124 -3.08 1.91 7.83
N CYS A 125 -3.31 2.85 8.74
CA CYS A 125 -4.63 3.37 9.10
C CYS A 125 -4.62 4.88 8.89
N MET A 126 -4.89 5.31 7.66
CA MET A 126 -4.69 6.68 7.22
C MET A 126 -6.02 7.42 7.11
N GLU A 127 -6.02 8.72 7.40
CA GLU A 127 -7.19 9.57 7.22
C GLU A 127 -7.36 9.98 5.76
N SER A 128 -8.53 10.55 5.43
CA SER A 128 -8.78 11.06 4.09
C SER A 128 -7.88 12.26 3.81
N GLY A 129 -7.03 12.15 2.79
CA GLY A 129 -6.06 13.20 2.41
C GLY A 129 -4.61 12.82 2.71
N ASP A 130 -4.38 11.79 3.52
CA ASP A 130 -3.04 11.24 3.70
C ASP A 130 -2.60 10.43 2.46
N ALA A 131 -1.33 10.58 2.10
CA ALA A 131 -0.71 9.88 0.99
C ALA A 131 0.31 8.85 1.48
N VAL A 132 0.45 7.75 0.75
CA VAL A 132 1.66 6.92 0.84
C VAL A 132 2.60 7.37 -0.27
N GLY A 133 3.74 7.94 0.13
CA GLY A 133 4.79 8.38 -0.79
C GLY A 133 5.33 7.25 -1.67
N TRP A 134 6.05 7.63 -2.72
CA TRP A 134 6.76 6.65 -3.55
C TRP A 134 7.91 6.04 -2.77
N HIS A 135 7.96 4.71 -2.71
CA HIS A 135 9.01 3.99 -2.01
C HIS A 135 9.20 2.59 -2.59
N TRP A 136 10.30 1.97 -2.17
CA TRP A 136 10.50 0.54 -2.26
C TRP A 136 10.44 -0.04 -0.86
N ASP A 137 9.82 -1.21 -0.72
CA ASP A 137 9.98 -1.98 0.51
C ASP A 137 11.38 -2.58 0.54
N LYS A 138 12.13 -2.33 1.62
CA LYS A 138 13.50 -2.82 1.78
C LYS A 138 13.86 -2.99 3.24
N ASP A 139 14.94 -3.73 3.47
CA ASP A 139 15.60 -3.75 4.77
C ASP A 139 16.44 -2.48 4.94
N TYR A 140 15.83 -1.45 5.50
CA TYR A 140 16.45 -0.12 5.68
C TYR A 140 17.74 -0.15 6.51
N ALA A 141 17.94 -1.17 7.35
CA ALA A 141 19.17 -1.29 8.12
C ALA A 141 20.39 -1.61 7.24
N THR A 142 20.19 -2.29 6.12
CA THR A 142 21.27 -2.67 5.19
C THR A 142 21.76 -1.50 4.34
N GLU A 143 21.09 -0.34 4.41
CA GLU A 143 21.50 0.87 3.68
C GLU A 143 22.81 1.44 4.19
N SER A 144 23.08 1.37 5.50
CA SER A 144 24.36 1.80 6.07
C SER A 144 25.54 0.96 5.56
N ASP A 145 25.25 -0.28 5.17
CA ASP A 145 26.23 -1.20 4.54
C ASP A 145 26.30 -1.02 3.02
N GLY A 146 25.57 -0.03 2.49
CA GLY A 146 25.54 0.27 1.06
C GLY A 146 24.68 -0.69 0.24
N LEU A 147 23.77 -1.45 0.86
CA LEU A 147 22.92 -2.43 0.19
C LEU A 147 21.43 -2.04 0.21
N ASN A 148 20.73 -2.36 -0.88
CA ASN A 148 19.27 -2.30 -1.01
C ASN A 148 18.75 -3.73 -1.15
N ILE A 149 18.34 -4.33 -0.03
CA ILE A 149 17.76 -5.68 -0.01
C ILE A 149 16.24 -5.56 0.10
N HIS A 150 15.53 -6.24 -0.79
CA HIS A 150 14.08 -6.16 -0.95
C HIS A 150 13.41 -7.51 -0.67
N PRO A 151 12.12 -7.53 -0.26
CA PRO A 151 11.38 -8.77 -0.14
C PRO A 151 11.21 -9.45 -1.49
N HIS A 152 11.01 -10.78 -1.50
CA HIS A 152 10.68 -11.50 -2.73
C HIS A 152 9.31 -11.06 -3.27
N VAL A 153 8.32 -10.97 -2.38
CA VAL A 153 6.96 -10.55 -2.71
C VAL A 153 6.50 -9.51 -1.69
N ALA A 154 6.00 -8.37 -2.18
CA ALA A 154 5.30 -7.39 -1.38
C ALA A 154 3.79 -7.46 -1.65
N THR A 155 2.97 -7.07 -0.67
CA THR A 155 1.52 -7.21 -0.76
C THR A 155 0.75 -6.07 -0.14
N VAL A 156 -0.47 -5.84 -0.63
CA VAL A 156 -1.45 -4.92 -0.03
C VAL A 156 -2.79 -5.62 0.10
N THR A 157 -3.29 -5.73 1.33
CA THR A 157 -4.65 -6.21 1.63
C THR A 157 -5.53 -5.05 2.06
N TYR A 158 -6.59 -4.78 1.31
CA TYR A 158 -7.52 -3.68 1.60
C TYR A 158 -8.61 -4.12 2.56
N LEU A 159 -8.74 -3.42 3.69
CA LEU A 159 -9.81 -3.66 4.66
C LEU A 159 -10.95 -2.66 4.51
N THR A 160 -10.71 -1.54 3.84
CA THR A 160 -11.69 -0.52 3.47
C THR A 160 -11.72 -0.31 1.96
N ASP A 161 -12.76 0.35 1.48
CA ASP A 161 -13.02 0.71 0.07
C ASP A 161 -12.91 2.23 -0.17
N VAL A 162 -12.23 2.95 0.73
CA VAL A 162 -11.99 4.40 0.67
C VAL A 162 -10.50 4.71 0.55
N GLY A 163 -10.20 5.89 0.00
CA GLY A 163 -8.85 6.46 -0.15
C GLY A 163 -8.23 6.23 -1.53
N ALA A 164 -7.01 6.75 -1.71
CA ALA A 164 -6.29 6.69 -2.97
C ALA A 164 -6.05 5.24 -3.45
N PRO A 165 -6.12 4.99 -4.78
CA PRO A 165 -5.66 3.74 -5.35
C PRO A 165 -4.13 3.63 -5.18
N THR A 166 -3.66 2.40 -4.98
CA THR A 166 -2.21 2.13 -4.96
C THR A 166 -1.73 1.92 -6.39
N MET A 167 -0.66 2.62 -6.77
CA MET A 167 0.06 2.44 -8.03
C MET A 167 1.30 1.59 -7.78
N PHE A 168 1.54 0.64 -8.69
CA PHE A 168 2.70 -0.23 -8.72
C PHE A 168 3.40 -0.05 -10.06
N LEU A 169 4.69 0.25 -10.06
CA LEU A 169 5.46 0.51 -11.28
C LEU A 169 6.52 -0.57 -11.40
N GLU A 170 6.66 -1.16 -12.59
CA GLU A 170 7.72 -2.15 -12.89
C GLU A 170 9.09 -1.46 -12.98
N LYS A 171 9.50 -0.83 -11.87
CA LYS A 171 10.70 -0.03 -11.70
C LYS A 171 11.41 -0.48 -10.44
N THR A 172 12.60 -1.03 -10.60
CA THR A 172 13.50 -1.39 -9.51
C THR A 172 14.52 -0.28 -9.26
N VAL A 173 15.22 -0.38 -8.13
CA VAL A 173 16.38 0.46 -7.79
C VAL A 173 17.54 0.31 -8.79
N GLY A 174 17.50 -0.68 -9.68
CA GLY A 174 18.47 -0.89 -10.77
C GLY A 174 19.78 -1.55 -10.32
N SER A 175 20.29 -1.17 -9.16
CA SER A 175 21.44 -1.78 -8.49
C SER A 175 21.09 -2.12 -7.04
N PRO A 176 21.56 -3.26 -6.50
CA PRO A 176 21.47 -3.51 -5.06
C PRO A 176 22.42 -2.61 -4.26
N ILE A 177 23.30 -1.84 -4.91
CA ILE A 177 24.22 -0.91 -4.22
C ILE A 177 23.54 0.45 -4.04
N VAL A 178 23.56 0.98 -2.82
CA VAL A 178 23.03 2.31 -2.46
C VAL A 178 23.75 3.43 -3.22
N GLY A 179 23.02 4.51 -3.53
CA GLY A 179 23.57 5.67 -4.24
C GLY A 179 23.75 5.49 -5.74
N HIS A 180 23.55 4.28 -6.28
CA HIS A 180 23.51 4.07 -7.72
C HIS A 180 22.29 4.75 -8.36
N SER A 181 22.45 5.14 -9.63
CA SER A 181 21.39 5.81 -10.36
C SER A 181 20.14 4.94 -10.45
N ILE A 182 19.03 5.48 -9.97
CA ILE A 182 17.68 4.91 -10.15
C ILE A 182 17.08 5.25 -11.51
N ALA A 183 17.84 5.82 -12.45
CA ALA A 183 17.34 6.14 -13.79
C ALA A 183 16.94 4.86 -14.56
N GLY A 184 16.03 5.01 -15.51
CA GLY A 184 15.52 3.96 -16.37
C GLY A 184 14.01 4.08 -16.61
N PRO A 185 13.54 3.77 -17.84
CA PRO A 185 12.17 4.01 -18.24
C PRO A 185 11.17 3.11 -17.50
N ILE A 186 10.06 3.70 -17.05
CA ILE A 186 8.92 2.98 -16.47
C ILE A 186 8.00 2.51 -17.60
N LYS A 187 8.09 1.24 -18.00
CA LYS A 187 7.36 0.72 -19.17
C LYS A 187 5.93 0.26 -18.86
N LYS A 188 5.72 -0.27 -17.67
CA LYS A 188 4.45 -0.84 -17.22
C LYS A 188 4.16 -0.49 -15.78
N GLY A 189 2.88 -0.50 -15.45
CA GLY A 189 2.42 -0.35 -14.08
C GLY A 189 1.01 -0.87 -13.89
N TYR A 190 0.58 -0.91 -12.65
CA TYR A 190 -0.72 -1.40 -12.23
C TYR A 190 -1.35 -0.42 -11.27
N LEU A 191 -2.65 -0.26 -11.37
CA LEU A 191 -3.43 0.57 -10.45
C LEU A 191 -4.47 -0.30 -9.76
N SER A 192 -4.55 -0.23 -8.43
CA SER A 192 -5.51 -1.00 -7.63
C SER A 192 -6.30 -0.08 -6.71
N TRP A 193 -7.62 0.01 -6.93
CA TRP A 193 -8.51 0.75 -6.04
C TRP A 193 -8.77 0.00 -4.74
N PRO A 194 -8.95 0.67 -3.61
CA PRO A 194 -9.36 -0.01 -2.39
C PRO A 194 -10.69 -0.75 -2.58
N GLN A 195 -10.72 -2.02 -2.20
CA GLN A 195 -11.93 -2.83 -2.14
C GLN A 195 -11.81 -3.78 -0.96
N VAL A 196 -12.79 -3.78 -0.06
CA VAL A 196 -12.77 -4.64 1.15
C VAL A 196 -12.51 -6.10 0.77
N GLY A 197 -11.49 -6.68 1.40
CA GLY A 197 -11.09 -8.08 1.24
C GLY A 197 -10.23 -8.37 0.02
N LYS A 198 -9.95 -7.36 -0.82
CA LYS A 198 -9.01 -7.50 -1.94
C LYS A 198 -7.58 -7.59 -1.43
N HIS A 199 -6.83 -8.51 -2.01
CA HIS A 199 -5.38 -8.64 -1.81
C HIS A 199 -4.68 -8.48 -3.16
N VAL A 200 -3.56 -7.79 -3.18
CA VAL A 200 -2.68 -7.74 -4.34
C VAL A 200 -1.27 -8.12 -3.93
N SER A 201 -0.55 -8.80 -4.83
CA SER A 201 0.85 -9.16 -4.67
C SER A 201 1.65 -8.74 -5.89
N PHE A 202 2.92 -8.43 -5.70
CA PHE A 202 3.83 -7.96 -6.74
C PHE A 202 5.28 -8.23 -6.31
N ASP A 203 6.22 -8.10 -7.25
CA ASP A 203 7.65 -8.17 -6.96
C ASP A 203 8.04 -7.12 -5.92
N GLY A 204 8.67 -7.53 -4.82
CA GLY A 204 9.01 -6.62 -3.72
C GLY A 204 9.98 -5.50 -4.10
N ARG A 205 10.65 -5.60 -5.26
CA ARG A 205 11.55 -4.57 -5.78
C ARG A 205 10.84 -3.47 -6.58
N TRP A 206 9.54 -3.52 -6.76
CA TRP A 206 8.81 -2.53 -7.56
C TRP A 206 8.52 -1.24 -6.78
N LEU A 207 8.75 -0.10 -7.43
CA LEU A 207 8.39 1.21 -6.92
C LEU A 207 6.87 1.31 -6.81
N HIS A 208 6.37 1.73 -5.66
CA HIS A 208 4.94 1.82 -5.45
C HIS A 208 4.58 2.93 -4.44
N GLY A 209 3.29 3.26 -4.39
CA GLY A 209 2.76 4.28 -3.53
C GLY A 209 1.25 4.44 -3.69
N ALA A 210 0.63 5.18 -2.78
CA ALA A 210 -0.77 5.59 -2.88
C ALA A 210 -0.85 7.12 -2.76
N PRO A 211 -0.35 7.86 -3.77
CA PRO A 211 -0.42 9.31 -3.78
C PRO A 211 -1.86 9.80 -3.74
N ASP A 212 -2.14 10.78 -2.89
CA ASP A 212 -3.44 11.43 -2.72
C ASP A 212 -3.96 12.05 -4.03
N GLU A 213 -3.07 12.49 -4.92
CA GLU A 213 -3.41 13.04 -6.23
C GLU A 213 -4.18 12.05 -7.12
N LEU A 214 -4.03 10.74 -6.86
CA LEU A 214 -4.81 9.72 -7.54
C LEU A 214 -6.24 9.59 -6.99
N THR A 215 -6.58 10.20 -5.86
CA THR A 215 -7.94 10.19 -5.27
C THR A 215 -8.91 11.03 -6.11
N ASP A 216 -8.51 12.25 -6.47
CA ASP A 216 -9.35 13.21 -7.19
C ASP A 216 -9.46 12.90 -8.68
N ALA A 217 -8.42 12.32 -9.26
CA ALA A 217 -8.40 11.90 -10.66
C ALA A 217 -9.54 10.90 -11.02
N PHE A 218 -10.14 10.24 -10.01
CA PHE A 218 -11.18 9.24 -10.21
C PHE A 218 -12.51 9.52 -9.49
N SER A 219 -12.54 10.42 -8.50
CA SER A 219 -13.76 10.76 -7.75
C SER A 219 -14.74 11.64 -8.54
N ARG A 220 -14.23 12.42 -9.52
CA ARG A 220 -15.02 13.37 -10.34
C ARG A 220 -16.01 12.76 -11.33
N SER A 221 -16.23 11.44 -11.33
CA SER A 221 -17.19 10.77 -12.22
C SER A 221 -18.58 10.56 -11.61
N ASN A 222 -18.76 10.75 -10.30
CA ASN A 222 -20.02 10.45 -9.61
C ASN A 222 -20.92 11.67 -9.36
N GLU A 223 -20.37 12.89 -9.28
CA GLU A 223 -21.16 14.09 -8.97
C GLU A 223 -21.98 14.60 -10.18
N ASP A 224 -21.48 14.44 -11.40
CA ASP A 224 -22.20 14.82 -12.64
C ASP A 224 -23.48 13.99 -12.90
N SER A 225 -23.76 12.98 -12.07
CA SER A 225 -25.00 12.18 -12.15
C SER A 225 -26.09 12.58 -11.16
N ARG A 226 -25.79 13.46 -10.19
CA ARG A 226 -26.73 13.88 -9.14
C ARG A 226 -27.35 15.25 -9.36
N ASP A 227 -26.69 16.13 -10.13
CA ASP A 227 -27.18 17.50 -10.38
C ASP A 227 -28.35 17.61 -11.36
N SER A 228 -28.78 16.50 -11.98
CA SER A 228 -29.94 16.46 -12.86
C SER A 228 -31.24 15.96 -12.21
N ALA A 229 -31.24 15.64 -10.90
CA ALA A 229 -32.42 15.05 -10.23
C ALA A 229 -33.04 15.87 -9.09
N GLU A 230 -32.46 17.00 -8.65
CA GLU A 230 -32.94 17.75 -7.47
C GLU A 230 -33.24 19.23 -7.72
N LYS A 231 -33.67 19.58 -8.93
CA LYS A 231 -34.25 20.92 -9.21
C LYS A 231 -35.70 20.83 -9.65
N GLU A 232 -36.56 20.28 -8.81
CA GLU A 232 -37.96 20.68 -8.77
C GLU A 232 -38.52 20.53 -7.35
N ASP A 233 -39.19 21.58 -6.90
CA ASP A 233 -40.01 21.68 -5.69
C ASP A 233 -39.34 21.73 -4.30
N THR A 234 -39.11 22.96 -3.83
CA THR A 234 -39.89 23.53 -2.71
C THR A 234 -39.43 24.96 -2.36
N LYS A 235 -40.18 25.96 -2.84
CA LYS A 235 -40.15 27.32 -2.29
C LYS A 235 -41.47 27.57 -1.56
N SER A 236 -41.43 27.67 -0.23
CA SER A 236 -42.39 28.31 0.72
C SER A 236 -42.05 27.76 2.11
N ALA A 237 -41.88 28.48 3.22
CA ALA A 237 -42.44 29.75 3.62
C ALA A 237 -41.62 30.43 4.74
N LYS A 238 -41.94 31.71 4.87
CA LYS A 238 -41.44 32.79 5.73
C LYS A 238 -41.73 32.63 7.24
N LYS A 239 -40.77 33.11 8.06
CA LYS A 239 -40.95 34.14 9.13
C LYS A 239 -41.43 33.68 10.54
N ARG A 240 -40.64 34.01 11.57
CA ARG A 240 -40.96 34.83 12.80
C ARG A 240 -40.03 34.50 13.99
N ARG A 241 -39.20 35.45 14.46
CA ARG A 241 -39.31 36.31 15.68
C ARG A 241 -38.62 35.75 16.95
N ASN A 242 -37.52 36.39 17.36
CA ASN A 242 -37.04 36.56 18.76
C ASN A 242 -37.88 37.66 19.48
N PRO A 243 -37.71 38.04 20.78
CA PRO A 243 -36.71 37.72 21.85
C PRO A 243 -37.40 37.58 23.28
N PRO A 244 -36.85 37.97 24.48
CA PRO A 244 -35.48 38.13 25.03
C PRO A 244 -35.22 37.47 26.43
N ARG A 245 -33.92 37.47 26.84
CA ARG A 245 -33.31 37.53 28.21
C ARG A 245 -33.98 36.87 29.43
N SER A 246 -33.24 36.00 30.15
CA SER A 246 -32.65 36.32 31.49
C SER A 246 -31.91 35.15 32.18
N LYS A 247 -30.87 35.57 32.93
CA LYS A 247 -30.30 35.04 34.20
C LYS A 247 -29.49 33.72 34.25
N LYS A 248 -28.24 33.93 34.70
CA LYS A 248 -27.28 33.04 35.38
C LYS A 248 -27.95 32.00 36.29
N HIS A 249 -27.53 30.74 36.16
CA HIS A 249 -27.22 29.88 37.30
C HIS A 249 -26.15 28.85 36.91
N GLN A 250 -25.05 28.87 37.68
CA GLN A 250 -24.08 27.78 37.75
C GLN A 250 -24.78 26.53 38.29
N ALA A 251 -24.73 25.44 37.52
CA ALA A 251 -24.99 24.11 38.04
C ALA A 251 -24.12 23.11 37.26
N LYS A 252 -23.16 22.51 37.97
CA LYS A 252 -22.43 21.31 37.58
C LYS A 252 -23.43 20.24 37.15
N LYS A 253 -23.48 19.91 35.86
CA LYS A 253 -24.09 18.68 35.35
C LYS A 253 -23.21 18.09 34.26
N SER A 254 -22.75 16.88 34.55
CA SER A 254 -22.14 15.93 33.64
C SER A 254 -22.97 15.82 32.36
N ARG A 255 -22.51 16.47 31.30
CA ARG A 255 -22.96 16.16 29.95
C ARG A 255 -22.07 15.05 29.42
N LYS A 256 -22.57 13.81 29.54
CA LYS A 256 -22.35 12.79 28.52
C LYS A 256 -22.77 13.42 27.18
N SER A 257 -21.85 14.10 26.52
CA SER A 257 -21.98 14.38 25.11
C SER A 257 -21.77 13.05 24.40
N THR A 258 -22.87 12.41 24.06
CA THR A 258 -22.94 11.49 22.91
C THR A 258 -22.64 12.31 21.65
N ALA A 259 -21.39 12.80 21.55
CA ALA A 259 -20.82 13.26 20.31
C ALA A 259 -20.64 11.99 19.49
N ARG A 260 -21.58 11.76 18.59
CA ARG A 260 -21.40 10.88 17.46
C ARG A 260 -20.29 11.54 16.63
N LEU A 261 -19.03 11.29 17.00
CA LEU A 261 -17.88 11.54 16.15
C LEU A 261 -18.20 10.78 14.86
N THR A 262 -18.63 11.49 13.84
CA THR A 262 -18.58 11.00 12.48
C THR A 262 -17.10 10.91 12.15
N SER A 263 -16.47 9.80 12.57
CA SER A 263 -15.05 9.53 12.32
C SER A 263 -14.82 9.69 10.82
N VAL A 264 -13.86 10.52 10.44
CA VAL A 264 -13.43 10.69 9.05
C VAL A 264 -13.19 9.29 8.46
N PRO A 265 -13.65 8.99 7.24
CA PRO A 265 -13.38 7.70 6.61
C PRO A 265 -11.87 7.44 6.57
N GLN A 266 -11.43 6.30 7.11
CA GLN A 266 -10.03 5.91 7.14
C GLN A 266 -9.73 4.85 6.08
N ARG A 267 -8.64 5.00 5.34
CA ARG A 267 -8.08 3.96 4.48
C ARG A 267 -7.27 3.01 5.36
N ILE A 268 -7.75 1.77 5.49
CA ILE A 268 -7.09 0.72 6.27
C ILE A 268 -6.57 -0.37 5.34
N THR A 269 -5.26 -0.56 5.35
CA THR A 269 -4.58 -1.65 4.66
C THR A 269 -3.74 -2.49 5.61
N PHE A 270 -3.65 -3.79 5.34
CA PHE A 270 -2.73 -4.71 5.99
C PHE A 270 -1.69 -5.16 4.96
N LEU A 271 -0.42 -4.90 5.26
CA LEU A 271 0.70 -5.14 4.34
C LEU A 271 1.54 -6.29 4.88
N VAL A 272 2.02 -7.11 3.96
CA VAL A 272 2.89 -8.24 4.27
C VAL A 272 3.97 -8.33 3.20
N ASN A 273 5.22 -8.31 3.65
CA ASN A 273 6.39 -8.62 2.86
C ASN A 273 6.80 -10.07 3.13
N VAL A 274 7.03 -10.81 2.05
CA VAL A 274 7.47 -12.21 2.06
C VAL A 274 8.96 -12.23 1.84
N TRP A 275 9.68 -12.75 2.84
CA TRP A 275 11.12 -12.82 2.84
C TRP A 275 11.58 -14.27 2.92
N LEU A 276 12.57 -14.65 2.10
CA LEU A 276 13.18 -15.97 2.10
C LEU A 276 14.67 -15.85 2.40
N ASN A 277 15.11 -16.59 3.42
CA ASN A 277 16.49 -16.63 3.92
C ASN A 277 17.08 -15.25 4.32
N HIS A 278 16.22 -14.26 4.57
CA HIS A 278 16.60 -12.93 5.05
C HIS A 278 15.53 -12.41 5.98
N LYS A 279 15.90 -12.00 7.19
CA LYS A 279 14.99 -11.34 8.11
C LYS A 279 15.39 -9.86 8.19
N PRO A 280 14.51 -8.92 7.82
CA PRO A 280 14.81 -7.50 7.97
C PRO A 280 15.17 -7.15 9.41
N GLU A 281 16.21 -6.37 9.60
CA GLU A 281 16.75 -6.11 10.94
C GLU A 281 15.73 -5.40 11.84
N TYR A 282 15.01 -4.43 11.27
CA TYR A 282 14.02 -3.65 12.00
C TYR A 282 12.68 -4.36 12.20
N ALA A 283 12.45 -5.51 11.54
CA ALA A 283 11.25 -6.32 11.73
C ALA A 283 11.33 -7.12 13.05
N LYS A 284 10.51 -6.72 14.03
CA LYS A 284 10.55 -7.30 15.38
C LYS A 284 9.37 -8.24 15.63
N ARG A 285 9.58 -9.28 16.45
CA ARG A 285 8.44 -10.09 16.92
C ARG A 285 7.45 -9.19 17.67
N MET A 286 6.15 -9.41 17.46
CA MET A 286 5.14 -8.63 18.14
C MET A 286 5.22 -8.84 19.67
N GLU A 287 5.21 -7.76 20.43
CA GLU A 287 5.29 -7.83 21.87
C GLU A 287 4.08 -8.55 22.49
N SER A 288 4.32 -9.39 23.49
CA SER A 288 3.27 -10.12 24.22
C SER A 288 2.20 -9.19 24.79
N ARG A 289 2.54 -7.95 25.17
CA ARG A 289 1.58 -6.96 25.67
C ARG A 289 0.61 -6.49 24.60
N LEU A 290 1.09 -6.28 23.37
CA LEU A 290 0.25 -5.93 22.24
C LEU A 290 -0.58 -7.13 21.79
N GLN A 291 0.03 -8.31 21.66
CA GLN A 291 -0.66 -9.56 21.27
C GLN A 291 -1.91 -9.83 22.12
N ARG A 292 -1.81 -9.66 23.45
CA ARG A 292 -2.96 -9.85 24.37
C ARG A 292 -4.12 -8.87 24.15
N LYS A 293 -3.88 -7.74 23.48
CA LYS A 293 -4.91 -6.74 23.15
C LYS A 293 -5.55 -6.96 21.78
N LEU A 294 -4.95 -7.81 20.94
CA LEU A 294 -5.47 -8.15 19.62
C LEU A 294 -6.41 -9.36 19.71
N SER A 295 -7.16 -9.61 18.65
CA SER A 295 -7.99 -10.80 18.56
C SER A 295 -7.09 -12.06 18.55
N PRO A 296 -7.50 -13.14 19.25
CA PRO A 296 -6.73 -14.38 19.23
C PRO A 296 -6.73 -14.99 17.83
N ALA A 297 -5.71 -15.79 17.52
CA ALA A 297 -5.70 -16.61 16.32
C ALA A 297 -6.92 -17.55 16.32
N LEU A 298 -7.49 -17.77 15.14
CA LEU A 298 -8.62 -18.68 14.95
C LEU A 298 -8.14 -20.11 14.74
N HIS A 299 -9.05 -21.08 14.77
CA HIS A 299 -8.72 -22.48 14.46
C HIS A 299 -8.17 -22.65 13.03
N ARG A 300 -8.59 -21.81 12.08
CA ARG A 300 -8.06 -21.73 10.71
C ARG A 300 -7.87 -20.29 10.30
N ALA A 301 -6.85 -20.03 9.49
CA ALA A 301 -6.64 -18.70 8.92
C ALA A 301 -7.86 -18.27 8.10
N PRO A 302 -8.38 -17.04 8.28
CA PRO A 302 -9.62 -16.61 7.65
C PRO A 302 -9.38 -15.97 6.26
N ILE A 303 -8.40 -16.50 5.52
CA ILE A 303 -8.01 -16.02 4.20
C ILE A 303 -8.09 -17.16 3.19
N ARG A 304 -8.62 -16.88 2.00
CA ARG A 304 -8.68 -17.79 0.87
C ARG A 304 -8.49 -16.98 -0.39
N PHE A 305 -7.50 -17.34 -1.19
CA PHE A 305 -7.15 -16.59 -2.38
C PHE A 305 -7.94 -17.09 -3.59
N VAL A 306 -8.79 -16.23 -4.13
CA VAL A 306 -9.45 -16.43 -5.42
C VAL A 306 -8.90 -15.38 -6.38
N GLU A 307 -8.07 -15.81 -7.32
CA GLU A 307 -7.39 -14.90 -8.23
C GLU A 307 -8.35 -14.30 -9.26
N HIS A 308 -8.25 -12.98 -9.46
CA HIS A 308 -8.88 -12.28 -10.56
C HIS A 308 -7.93 -12.21 -11.75
N LYS A 309 -8.34 -12.81 -12.88
CA LYS A 309 -7.60 -12.68 -14.13
C LYS A 309 -7.86 -11.32 -14.77
N PHE A 310 -6.80 -10.75 -15.34
CA PHE A 310 -6.93 -9.59 -16.21
C PHE A 310 -7.53 -10.02 -17.53
N VAL A 311 -8.60 -9.34 -17.93
CA VAL A 311 -9.18 -9.49 -19.26
C VAL A 311 -8.62 -8.38 -20.13
N GLU A 312 -8.04 -8.75 -21.25
CA GLU A 312 -7.53 -7.79 -22.23
C GLU A 312 -8.68 -6.88 -22.68
N THR A 313 -8.48 -5.58 -22.53
CA THR A 313 -9.52 -4.62 -22.92
C THR A 313 -9.57 -4.51 -24.43
N LYS A 314 -10.48 -5.27 -25.07
CA LYS A 314 -10.93 -4.91 -26.43
C LYS A 314 -11.42 -3.45 -26.35
N LYS A 315 -11.05 -2.62 -27.32
CA LYS A 315 -11.32 -1.15 -27.37
C LYS A 315 -12.77 -0.75 -27.01
N SER A 316 -13.74 -1.67 -27.03
CA SER A 316 -15.15 -1.45 -26.70
C SER A 316 -15.55 -1.60 -25.23
N PHE A 317 -14.79 -2.30 -24.36
CA PHE A 317 -15.33 -2.77 -23.05
C PHE A 317 -15.24 -1.78 -21.88
N LEU A 318 -14.40 -0.73 -21.96
CA LEU A 318 -14.49 0.36 -20.98
C LEU A 318 -15.85 1.05 -21.18
N ASP A 319 -16.72 0.92 -20.18
CA ASP A 319 -18.01 1.60 -20.10
C ASP A 319 -17.82 3.09 -20.46
N ARG A 320 -18.79 3.68 -21.17
CA ARG A 320 -18.74 5.10 -21.57
C ARG A 320 -18.50 6.03 -20.37
N ARG A 321 -18.83 5.59 -19.15
CA ARG A 321 -18.52 6.26 -17.88
C ARG A 321 -17.03 6.23 -17.50
N GLN A 322 -16.32 5.12 -17.71
CA GLN A 322 -14.87 5.02 -17.41
C GLN A 322 -14.01 5.68 -18.49
N LYS A 323 -14.40 5.61 -19.78
CA LYS A 323 -13.64 6.24 -20.89
C LYS A 323 -13.56 7.77 -20.84
N LYS A 324 -14.51 8.44 -20.20
CA LYS A 324 -14.52 9.91 -20.09
C LYS A 324 -13.76 10.44 -18.87
N SER A 325 -13.48 9.59 -17.87
CA SER A 325 -13.01 10.02 -16.55
C SER A 325 -11.54 9.73 -16.26
N LEU A 326 -10.84 8.96 -17.08
CA LEU A 326 -9.40 8.85 -16.91
C LEU A 326 -8.77 10.14 -17.46
N ARG A 327 -8.60 11.18 -16.64
CA ARG A 327 -7.64 12.26 -16.90
C ARG A 327 -6.67 12.26 -15.73
N LEU A 328 -5.51 11.64 -15.89
CA LEU A 328 -4.39 11.85 -14.95
C LEU A 328 -3.81 13.25 -15.25
N THR A 329 -4.52 14.29 -14.83
CA THR A 329 -3.97 15.64 -14.79
C THR A 329 -3.07 15.73 -13.58
N TRP A 330 -1.77 15.72 -13.83
CA TRP A 330 -0.78 15.90 -12.79
C TRP A 330 -0.39 17.38 -12.80
N PRO A 331 -0.64 18.14 -11.72
CA PRO A 331 -0.29 19.55 -11.68
C PRO A 331 1.22 19.70 -11.92
N ILE A 332 1.57 20.52 -12.91
CA ILE A 332 2.95 20.96 -13.10
C ILE A 332 3.12 22.15 -12.14
N ALA A 333 3.93 22.00 -11.10
CA ALA A 333 4.38 23.16 -10.36
C ALA A 333 5.33 23.93 -11.28
N GLN A 334 4.83 24.95 -11.98
CA GLN A 334 5.67 25.93 -12.65
C GLN A 334 5.80 27.14 -11.74
N SER A 335 7.06 27.50 -11.42
CA SER A 335 7.39 28.83 -10.96
C SER A 335 6.85 29.86 -11.96
N THR A 336 6.01 30.75 -11.46
CA THR A 336 5.80 32.13 -11.94
C THR A 336 6.16 32.39 -13.40
N THR A 337 5.22 32.15 -14.32
CA THR A 337 4.71 33.14 -15.31
C THR A 337 3.80 32.43 -16.32
N THR A 338 2.52 32.82 -16.31
CA THR A 338 1.43 32.47 -17.25
C THR A 338 1.00 31.00 -17.37
N PRO A 339 -0.32 30.70 -17.21
CA PRO A 339 -0.82 29.33 -17.26
C PRO A 339 -1.05 28.88 -18.70
N ALA A 340 -0.24 27.92 -19.17
CA ALA A 340 -0.59 27.08 -20.30
C ALA A 340 -1.12 25.74 -19.77
N ASP A 341 -2.43 25.53 -19.90
CA ASP A 341 -3.13 24.28 -19.58
C ASP A 341 -2.60 23.11 -20.43
N LEU A 342 -1.72 22.30 -19.85
CA LEU A 342 -1.41 20.96 -20.37
C LEU A 342 -2.22 19.92 -19.58
N SER A 343 -3.49 19.77 -19.97
CA SER A 343 -4.35 18.72 -19.44
C SER A 343 -4.02 17.37 -20.08
N LEU A 344 -3.46 16.42 -19.32
CA LEU A 344 -3.31 15.01 -19.73
C LEU A 344 -4.67 14.30 -19.66
N SER A 345 -5.25 14.05 -20.84
CA SER A 345 -6.59 13.47 -21.01
C SER A 345 -6.51 12.01 -21.47
N LEU A 346 -6.71 11.00 -20.60
CA LEU A 346 -6.80 9.59 -21.03
C LEU A 346 -8.17 9.27 -21.65
N THR A 347 -8.44 9.95 -22.75
CA THR A 347 -8.96 9.27 -23.93
C THR A 347 -7.82 8.42 -24.53
N ASN A 348 -8.09 7.65 -25.58
CA ASN A 348 -7.12 6.81 -26.32
C ASN A 348 -5.88 7.56 -26.92
N THR A 349 -5.53 8.72 -26.37
CA THR A 349 -4.52 9.68 -26.79
C THR A 349 -3.62 10.19 -25.65
N ALA A 350 -3.80 9.83 -24.37
CA ALA A 350 -2.84 10.19 -23.30
C ALA A 350 -2.06 9.00 -22.72
N GLY A 351 -0.76 9.21 -22.52
CA GLY A 351 0.01 8.65 -21.41
C GLY A 351 0.36 7.19 -21.47
N ALA A 352 -0.66 6.39 -21.27
CA ALA A 352 -0.58 4.98 -21.02
C ALA A 352 -1.74 4.26 -21.73
N ASN A 353 -1.43 3.15 -22.38
CA ASN A 353 -2.42 2.24 -22.90
C ASN A 353 -2.89 1.33 -21.77
N ILE A 354 -4.21 1.22 -21.59
CA ILE A 354 -4.79 0.19 -20.73
C ILE A 354 -4.62 -1.14 -21.45
N LEU A 355 -3.86 -2.05 -20.85
CA LEU A 355 -3.63 -3.40 -21.37
C LEU A 355 -4.76 -4.34 -20.97
N GLY A 356 -5.31 -4.16 -19.77
CA GLY A 356 -6.36 -5.02 -19.26
C GLY A 356 -6.96 -4.48 -17.97
N ALA A 357 -8.11 -5.05 -17.62
CA ALA A 357 -8.80 -4.77 -16.38
C ALA A 357 -9.18 -6.08 -15.67
N ALA A 358 -9.12 -6.07 -14.35
CA ALA A 358 -9.62 -7.16 -13.50
C ALA A 358 -10.93 -6.73 -12.83
N ALA A 359 -11.85 -7.68 -12.62
CA ALA A 359 -13.17 -7.44 -12.03
C ALA A 359 -13.11 -6.83 -10.61
N CYS A 360 -11.97 -6.97 -9.93
CA CYS A 360 -11.71 -6.42 -8.60
C CYS A 360 -11.25 -4.94 -8.62
N GLY A 361 -11.41 -4.24 -9.75
CA GLY A 361 -10.98 -2.85 -9.89
C GLY A 361 -9.47 -2.72 -9.87
N CYS A 362 -8.77 -3.53 -10.65
CA CYS A 362 -7.35 -3.33 -10.97
C CYS A 362 -7.18 -3.08 -12.47
N LEU A 363 -6.24 -2.22 -12.85
CA LEU A 363 -5.87 -1.93 -14.24
C LEU A 363 -4.41 -2.25 -14.48
N ALA A 364 -4.11 -2.83 -15.65
CA ALA A 364 -2.76 -2.98 -16.17
C ALA A 364 -2.50 -1.88 -17.20
N LEU A 365 -1.38 -1.19 -17.07
CA LEU A 365 -1.02 0.01 -17.83
C LEU A 365 0.31 -0.20 -18.56
N LYS A 366 0.40 0.32 -19.79
CA LYS A 366 1.64 0.43 -20.56
C LYS A 366 1.90 1.88 -20.93
N PHE A 367 2.94 2.47 -20.37
CA PHE A 367 3.32 3.84 -20.65
C PHE A 367 4.01 3.93 -22.02
N ARG A 368 3.76 5.00 -22.78
CA ARG A 368 4.60 5.31 -23.95
C ARG A 368 5.88 5.99 -23.46
N GLU A 369 6.89 6.02 -24.32
CA GLU A 369 8.24 6.45 -23.93
C GLU A 369 8.28 7.87 -23.34
N ALA A 370 7.61 8.83 -23.96
CA ALA A 370 7.57 10.21 -23.48
C ALA A 370 6.97 10.29 -22.06
N GLU A 371 5.93 9.51 -21.77
CA GLU A 371 5.27 9.56 -20.46
C GLU A 371 5.96 8.70 -19.42
N ALA A 372 6.63 7.62 -19.84
CA ALA A 372 7.57 6.89 -18.99
C ALA A 372 8.67 7.83 -18.46
N GLN A 373 9.23 8.69 -19.33
CA GLN A 373 10.26 9.68 -18.94
C GLN A 373 9.70 10.75 -17.99
N VAL A 374 8.48 11.23 -18.20
CA VAL A 374 7.83 12.19 -17.29
C VAL A 374 7.57 11.58 -15.93
N LEU A 375 7.05 10.35 -15.89
CA LEU A 375 6.79 9.63 -14.65
C LEU A 375 8.09 9.35 -13.89
N GLU A 376 9.13 8.90 -14.61
CA GLU A 376 10.47 8.65 -14.05
C GLU A 376 11.05 9.91 -13.41
N ARG A 377 10.98 11.05 -14.11
CA ARG A 377 11.47 12.33 -13.59
C ARG A 377 10.76 12.71 -12.29
N ARG A 378 9.44 12.59 -12.24
CA ARG A 378 8.65 12.93 -11.04
C ARG A 378 8.89 11.99 -9.87
N CYS A 379 8.98 10.69 -10.14
CA CYS A 379 9.36 9.72 -9.11
C CYS A 379 10.74 10.07 -8.56
N SER A 380 11.70 10.38 -9.44
CA SER A 380 13.06 10.78 -9.03
C SER A 380 13.09 12.10 -8.25
N GLU A 381 12.33 13.12 -8.68
CA GLU A 381 12.22 14.39 -7.97
C GLU A 381 11.62 14.20 -6.56
N ARG A 382 10.58 13.37 -6.43
CA ARG A 382 9.95 13.08 -5.13
C ARG A 382 10.86 12.28 -4.22
N LEU A 383 11.55 11.28 -4.74
CA LEU A 383 12.52 10.49 -3.98
C LEU A 383 13.65 11.39 -3.46
N ARG A 384 14.23 12.23 -4.33
CA ARG A 384 15.25 13.22 -3.91
C ARG A 384 14.76 14.23 -2.88
N SER A 385 13.48 14.62 -2.94
CA SER A 385 12.90 15.52 -1.95
C SER A 385 12.61 14.86 -0.60
N ALA A 386 12.43 13.53 -0.59
CA ALA A 386 12.30 12.74 0.63
C ALA A 386 13.68 12.48 1.27
N ASP A 387 14.70 12.23 0.44
CA ASP A 387 16.10 12.05 0.83
C ASP A 387 16.81 13.40 1.16
N GLY A 388 16.06 14.37 1.69
CA GLY A 388 16.44 15.77 1.82
C GLY A 388 17.49 16.08 2.88
N ASN A 389 18.67 15.45 2.80
CA ASN A 389 20.01 15.94 3.17
C ASN A 389 21.04 14.83 2.89
N CYS A 390 21.43 14.66 1.62
CA CYS A 390 22.72 14.06 1.30
C CYS A 390 23.86 15.07 1.52
#